data_AF-A0A9E0B5U3-F1
#
_entry.id   AF-A0A9E0B5U3-F1
#
_cell.length_a   1.000
_cell.length_b   1.000
_cell.length_c   1.000
_cell.angle_alpha   90.00
_cell.angle_beta   90.00
_cell.angle_gamma   90.00
#
_symmetry.space_group_name_H-M   'P 1'
#
loop_
_entity.id
_entity.type
_entity.pdbx_description
1 polymer ?
#
loop_
_entity_poly.entity_id
_entity_poly.type
_entity_poly.pdbx_seq_one_letter_code
_entity_poly.pdbx_strand_id
1 'polypeptide(L)'
;MKINALLKFVIALLIVQSSFLQAFAIYSEEAEDYSWSPQDSCIKTPADEQKLLEQYSLYREFYKQDNYIDAMKHWRWVMANAPGYRETPYFDGITMYESFIEKETDSVKRDLLIDTLMMLYDKRIDCHGKMGFVLGRKAYSLYKLRPMDYATIYTTFKTSIDLEKDKSEYFLLGPYFNYTIIMWKLREVEPSTVLETMDQIMGIINDNVREGTEDAANYEKIKPAIESMLPDRLMSCEYLISRFNENWEAEKNDLYLVTGYYNGLRSAKDSLGNTCTNTEVYFTVLRQLYVLEPTAQTAEQIAVALYKEGKENDAIDMFNNAIGLETDNGKKADWSLNIAKILKSQGKFSQSRTYAYKAAEYRSDWGAPYMLIGDLYASSGSLCGSGTGFESQVVVWVAIDKYYKAKSVDPGVADDANAQIAKYSQYMPSITDLFDRGIDEGSTYTVGCWINEATTVRGKKTN
;
A
#
# COMPACT_ATOMS: atom_id res chain seq x y z
N MET A 1 -68.34 -7.06 47.76
CA MET A 1 -68.60 -6.53 46.40
C MET A 1 -67.39 -6.60 45.44
N LYS A 2 -66.32 -7.40 45.70
CA LYS A 2 -65.15 -7.52 44.79
C LYS A 2 -64.95 -8.90 44.12
N ILE A 3 -65.72 -9.93 44.50
CA ILE A 3 -65.60 -11.28 43.90
C ILE A 3 -66.38 -11.41 42.57
N ASN A 4 -67.43 -10.60 42.37
CA ASN A 4 -68.28 -10.65 41.17
C ASN A 4 -67.64 -10.06 39.90
N ALA A 5 -66.55 -9.29 40.03
CA ALA A 5 -65.86 -8.69 38.89
C ALA A 5 -64.81 -9.65 38.28
N LEU A 6 -64.09 -10.41 39.11
CA LEU A 6 -63.10 -11.38 38.65
C LEU A 6 -63.74 -12.58 37.95
N LEU A 7 -64.87 -13.08 38.46
CA LEU A 7 -65.55 -14.23 37.86
C LEU A 7 -66.14 -13.91 36.47
N LYS A 8 -66.62 -12.66 36.28
CA LYS A 8 -67.09 -12.18 34.96
C LYS A 8 -65.94 -12.01 33.96
N PHE A 9 -64.74 -11.67 34.43
CA PHE A 9 -63.55 -11.51 33.57
C PHE A 9 -62.98 -12.86 33.11
N VAL A 10 -62.97 -13.87 33.98
CA VAL A 10 -62.49 -15.22 33.64
C VAL A 10 -63.47 -15.95 32.69
N ILE A 11 -64.78 -15.77 32.87
CA ILE A 11 -65.79 -16.34 31.96
C ILE A 11 -65.75 -15.64 30.58
N ALA A 12 -65.48 -14.32 30.53
CA ALA A 12 -65.29 -13.60 29.27
C ALA A 12 -64.03 -14.07 28.51
N LEU A 13 -62.92 -14.37 29.20
CA LEU A 13 -61.71 -14.90 28.58
C LEU A 13 -61.90 -16.32 28.01
N LEU A 14 -62.68 -17.17 28.68
CA LEU A 14 -62.94 -18.54 28.21
C LEU A 14 -63.88 -18.59 26.99
N ILE A 15 -64.81 -17.63 26.87
CA ILE A 15 -65.71 -17.53 25.71
C ILE A 15 -65.00 -16.95 24.46
N VAL A 16 -64.01 -16.08 24.65
CA VAL A 16 -63.16 -15.56 23.56
C VAL A 16 -62.18 -16.61 23.05
N GLN A 17 -61.67 -17.50 23.92
CA GLN A 17 -60.81 -18.62 23.49
C GLN A 17 -61.57 -19.71 22.72
N SER A 18 -62.86 -19.97 23.02
CA SER A 18 -63.61 -21.00 22.28
C SER A 18 -64.16 -20.53 20.93
N SER A 19 -64.36 -19.22 20.73
CA SER A 19 -64.82 -18.65 19.46
C SER A 19 -63.68 -18.27 18.49
N PHE A 20 -62.44 -18.17 18.96
CA PHE A 20 -61.25 -18.10 18.08
C PHE A 20 -60.84 -19.46 17.50
N LEU A 21 -61.23 -20.57 18.14
CA LEU A 21 -60.89 -21.93 17.70
C LEU A 21 -61.77 -22.45 16.55
N GLN A 22 -62.90 -21.81 16.26
CA GLN A 22 -63.75 -22.16 15.10
C GLN A 22 -63.60 -21.19 13.90
N ALA A 23 -62.94 -20.05 14.08
CA ALA A 23 -62.60 -19.15 12.97
C ALA A 23 -61.23 -19.46 12.33
N PHE A 24 -60.38 -20.26 12.98
CA PHE A 24 -59.11 -20.74 12.43
C PHE A 24 -59.24 -21.97 11.49
N ALA A 25 -60.47 -22.41 11.21
CA ALA A 25 -60.74 -23.58 10.38
C ALA A 25 -61.21 -23.27 8.95
N ILE A 26 -61.25 -22.00 8.51
CA ILE A 26 -61.74 -21.62 7.16
C ILE A 26 -60.81 -20.62 6.44
N TYR A 27 -59.52 -20.56 6.79
CA TYR A 27 -58.51 -19.95 5.91
C TYR A 27 -57.22 -20.75 5.97
N SER A 28 -57.30 -22.02 5.60
CA SER A 28 -56.15 -22.75 5.06
C SER A 28 -56.15 -22.52 3.55
N GLU A 29 -55.69 -21.35 3.11
CA GLU A 29 -54.86 -21.38 1.90
C GLU A 29 -53.65 -22.23 2.27
N GLU A 30 -53.35 -23.23 1.45
CA GLU A 30 -52.16 -24.06 1.59
C GLU A 30 -50.98 -23.14 1.83
N ALA A 31 -50.41 -23.16 3.04
CA ALA A 31 -49.08 -22.59 3.23
C ALA A 31 -48.18 -23.43 2.33
N GLU A 32 -47.83 -22.90 1.15
CA GLU A 32 -46.92 -23.56 0.23
C GLU A 32 -45.65 -23.85 1.01
N ASP A 33 -45.44 -25.14 1.33
CA ASP A 33 -44.29 -25.58 2.09
C ASP A 33 -43.07 -25.33 1.21
N TYR A 34 -42.32 -24.27 1.47
CA TYR A 34 -41.10 -23.96 0.71
C TYR A 34 -39.86 -24.73 1.20
N SER A 35 -40.01 -25.54 2.25
CA SER A 35 -38.89 -26.25 2.86
C SER A 35 -38.31 -27.33 1.96
N TRP A 36 -37.00 -27.54 2.06
CA TRP A 36 -36.29 -28.66 1.47
C TRP A 36 -35.31 -29.22 2.49
N SER A 37 -35.27 -30.55 2.61
CA SER A 37 -34.30 -31.25 3.44
C SER A 37 -33.36 -32.05 2.54
N PRO A 38 -32.03 -31.81 2.60
CA PRO A 38 -31.06 -32.59 1.85
C PRO A 38 -31.06 -34.05 2.31
N GLN A 39 -30.96 -34.96 1.36
CA GLN A 39 -30.58 -36.34 1.66
C GLN A 39 -29.09 -36.41 2.02
N ASP A 40 -28.68 -37.39 2.81
CA ASP A 40 -27.25 -37.57 3.14
C ASP A 40 -26.43 -38.04 1.92
N SER A 41 -27.01 -38.87 1.05
CA SER A 41 -26.30 -39.43 -0.11
C SER A 41 -26.30 -38.52 -1.34
N CYS A 42 -25.24 -38.57 -2.16
CA CYS A 42 -25.11 -37.84 -3.43
C CYS A 42 -25.41 -38.75 -4.63
N ILE A 43 -26.61 -39.34 -4.64
CA ILE A 43 -27.04 -40.27 -5.68
C ILE A 43 -27.02 -39.54 -7.03
N LYS A 44 -26.27 -40.09 -8.00
CA LYS A 44 -26.23 -39.58 -9.37
C LYS A 44 -27.40 -40.07 -10.20
N THR A 45 -27.82 -41.30 -9.95
CA THR A 45 -28.84 -41.99 -10.75
C THR A 45 -29.73 -42.80 -9.80
N PRO A 46 -31.03 -42.47 -9.69
CA PRO A 46 -31.98 -43.20 -8.85
C PRO A 46 -32.42 -44.51 -9.55
N ALA A 47 -33.14 -45.36 -8.81
CA ALA A 47 -33.66 -46.62 -9.35
C ALA A 47 -34.62 -46.43 -10.54
N ASP A 48 -35.31 -45.28 -10.63
CA ASP A 48 -36.20 -44.92 -11.73
C ASP A 48 -35.61 -43.77 -12.56
N GLU A 49 -34.73 -44.12 -13.51
CA GLU A 49 -34.03 -43.17 -14.38
C GLU A 49 -34.98 -42.43 -15.32
N GLN A 50 -36.05 -43.09 -15.79
CA GLN A 50 -37.02 -42.47 -16.68
C GLN A 50 -37.75 -41.34 -15.96
N LYS A 51 -38.18 -41.58 -14.71
CA LYS A 51 -38.80 -40.54 -13.89
C LYS A 51 -37.83 -39.41 -13.57
N LEU A 52 -36.53 -39.68 -13.38
CA LEU A 52 -35.54 -38.62 -13.25
C LEU A 52 -35.49 -37.70 -14.47
N LEU A 53 -35.44 -38.27 -15.68
CA LEU A 53 -35.43 -37.48 -16.91
C LEU A 53 -36.72 -36.65 -17.07
N GLU A 54 -37.87 -37.24 -16.77
CA GLU A 54 -39.16 -36.56 -16.81
C GLU A 54 -39.19 -35.37 -15.83
N GLN A 55 -38.88 -35.62 -14.56
CA GLN A 55 -38.93 -34.60 -13.51
C GLN A 55 -37.92 -33.50 -13.77
N TYR A 56 -36.70 -33.83 -14.21
CA TYR A 56 -35.70 -32.83 -14.61
C TYR A 56 -36.16 -32.00 -15.81
N SER A 57 -36.78 -32.62 -16.81
CA SER A 57 -37.29 -31.91 -17.99
C SER A 57 -38.42 -30.95 -17.63
N LEU A 58 -39.41 -31.42 -16.86
CA LEU A 58 -40.56 -30.60 -16.43
C LEU A 58 -40.10 -29.40 -15.61
N TYR A 59 -39.24 -29.66 -14.62
CA TYR A 59 -38.61 -28.61 -13.83
C TYR A 59 -37.91 -27.56 -14.71
N ARG A 60 -37.04 -27.99 -15.63
CA ARG A 60 -36.26 -27.05 -16.47
C ARG A 60 -37.15 -26.25 -17.41
N GLU A 61 -38.27 -26.81 -17.85
CA GLU A 61 -39.22 -26.09 -18.69
C GLU A 61 -39.94 -24.99 -17.90
N PHE A 62 -40.49 -25.32 -16.72
CA PHE A 62 -41.12 -24.31 -15.86
C PHE A 62 -40.13 -23.23 -15.40
N TYR A 63 -38.90 -23.61 -15.05
CA TYR A 63 -37.84 -22.67 -14.65
C TYR A 63 -37.54 -21.65 -15.75
N LYS A 64 -37.42 -22.09 -17.01
CA LYS A 64 -37.17 -21.19 -18.17
C LYS A 64 -38.32 -20.21 -18.45
N GLN A 65 -39.51 -20.50 -17.95
CA GLN A 65 -40.69 -19.64 -18.08
C GLN A 65 -40.88 -18.75 -16.84
N ASP A 66 -39.90 -18.70 -15.94
CA ASP A 66 -39.95 -18.01 -14.64
C ASP A 66 -41.09 -18.48 -13.72
N ASN A 67 -41.70 -19.64 -14.02
CA ASN A 67 -42.76 -20.24 -13.23
C ASN A 67 -42.15 -21.08 -12.10
N TYR A 68 -41.60 -20.40 -11.10
CA TYR A 68 -40.85 -21.04 -10.01
C TYR A 68 -41.71 -21.89 -9.09
N ILE A 69 -43.01 -21.58 -8.94
CA ILE A 69 -43.93 -22.36 -8.10
C ILE A 69 -44.07 -23.78 -8.68
N ASP A 70 -44.41 -23.90 -9.97
CA ASP A 70 -44.54 -25.19 -10.63
C ASP A 70 -43.18 -25.89 -10.80
N ALA A 71 -42.12 -25.12 -11.06
CA ALA A 71 -40.76 -25.65 -11.16
C ALA A 71 -40.32 -26.34 -9.85
N MET A 72 -40.64 -25.75 -8.69
CA MET A 72 -40.21 -26.25 -7.39
C MET A 72 -40.70 -27.65 -7.08
N LYS A 73 -41.93 -27.99 -7.47
CA LYS A 73 -42.49 -29.33 -7.28
C LYS A 73 -41.61 -30.40 -7.92
N HIS A 74 -41.20 -30.18 -9.17
CA HIS A 74 -40.37 -31.10 -9.93
C HIS A 74 -38.90 -31.04 -9.49
N TRP A 75 -38.41 -29.84 -9.19
CA TRP A 75 -37.05 -29.61 -8.68
C TRP A 75 -36.78 -30.37 -7.39
N ARG A 76 -37.69 -30.29 -6.41
CA ARG A 76 -37.56 -31.03 -5.15
C ARG A 76 -37.48 -32.52 -5.36
N TRP A 77 -38.27 -33.04 -6.29
CA TRP A 77 -38.20 -34.46 -6.62
C TRP A 77 -36.80 -34.83 -7.12
N VAL A 78 -36.22 -34.03 -8.02
CA VAL A 78 -34.85 -34.24 -8.51
C VAL A 78 -33.84 -34.17 -7.37
N MET A 79 -33.90 -33.14 -6.54
CA MET A 79 -32.97 -32.95 -5.41
C MET A 79 -33.10 -34.03 -4.32
N ALA A 80 -34.29 -34.59 -4.15
CA ALA A 80 -34.58 -35.65 -3.19
C ALA A 80 -34.30 -37.05 -3.73
N ASN A 81 -34.05 -37.26 -5.02
CA ASN A 81 -33.82 -38.61 -5.55
C ASN A 81 -32.47 -38.74 -6.26
N ALA A 82 -31.94 -37.64 -6.79
CA ALA A 82 -30.71 -37.62 -7.56
C ALA A 82 -29.90 -36.31 -7.37
N PRO A 83 -29.56 -35.90 -6.13
CA PRO A 83 -28.82 -34.66 -5.88
C PRO A 83 -27.44 -34.64 -6.56
N GLY A 84 -26.83 -35.80 -6.82
CA GLY A 84 -25.57 -35.91 -7.55
C GLY A 84 -25.70 -35.87 -9.07
N TYR A 85 -26.91 -35.81 -9.64
CA TYR A 85 -27.14 -35.97 -11.08
C TYR A 85 -26.44 -34.90 -11.93
N ARG A 86 -26.68 -33.62 -11.61
CA ARG A 86 -26.12 -32.45 -12.33
C ARG A 86 -25.92 -31.27 -11.37
N GLU A 87 -25.02 -30.35 -11.72
CA GLU A 87 -24.88 -29.08 -11.00
C GLU A 87 -26.04 -28.11 -11.27
N THR A 88 -26.69 -28.19 -12.45
CA THR A 88 -27.73 -27.24 -12.88
C THR A 88 -28.85 -27.00 -11.85
N PRO A 89 -29.44 -28.05 -11.23
CA PRO A 89 -30.46 -27.85 -10.20
C PRO A 89 -30.00 -26.99 -9.02
N TYR A 90 -28.71 -26.96 -8.67
CA TYR A 90 -28.22 -26.11 -7.59
C TYR A 90 -28.22 -24.63 -7.99
N PHE A 91 -27.74 -24.30 -9.19
CA PHE A 91 -27.71 -22.90 -9.67
C PHE A 91 -29.12 -22.32 -9.76
N ASP A 92 -30.00 -23.04 -10.42
CA ASP A 92 -31.38 -22.64 -10.59
C ASP A 92 -32.13 -22.62 -9.24
N GLY A 93 -31.85 -23.58 -8.35
CA GLY A 93 -32.40 -23.62 -7.00
C GLY A 93 -32.03 -22.38 -6.20
N ILE A 94 -30.77 -21.94 -6.28
CA ILE A 94 -30.30 -20.68 -5.68
C ILE A 94 -31.15 -19.51 -6.21
N THR A 95 -31.33 -19.40 -7.53
CA THR A 95 -32.15 -18.35 -8.16
C THR A 95 -33.61 -18.39 -7.69
N MET A 96 -34.22 -19.58 -7.63
CA MET A 96 -35.61 -19.72 -7.18
C MET A 96 -35.76 -19.30 -5.71
N TYR A 97 -34.88 -19.78 -4.82
CA TYR A 97 -34.89 -19.42 -3.41
C TYR A 97 -34.62 -17.93 -3.19
N GLU A 98 -33.70 -17.31 -3.94
CA GLU A 98 -33.49 -15.86 -3.90
C GLU A 98 -34.77 -15.09 -4.27
N SER A 99 -35.51 -15.54 -5.30
CA SER A 99 -36.80 -14.93 -5.68
C SER A 99 -37.88 -15.11 -4.61
N PHE A 100 -37.96 -16.28 -3.97
CA PHE A 100 -38.91 -16.51 -2.88
C PHE A 100 -38.58 -15.67 -1.66
N ILE A 101 -37.29 -15.59 -1.29
CA ILE A 101 -36.82 -14.74 -0.20
C ILE A 101 -37.19 -13.29 -0.46
N GLU A 102 -36.94 -12.76 -1.67
CA GLU A 102 -37.27 -11.39 -2.04
C GLU A 102 -38.77 -11.07 -1.89
N LYS A 103 -39.65 -12.03 -2.21
CA LYS A 103 -41.11 -11.87 -2.14
C LYS A 103 -41.70 -12.11 -0.75
N GLU A 104 -40.99 -12.82 0.13
CA GLU A 104 -41.49 -13.17 1.46
C GLU A 104 -41.41 -11.97 2.42
N THR A 105 -42.52 -11.72 3.10
CA THR A 105 -42.73 -10.59 4.02
C THR A 105 -42.72 -11.02 5.48
N ASP A 106 -43.04 -12.29 5.77
CA ASP A 106 -42.92 -12.86 7.10
C ASP A 106 -41.45 -13.15 7.42
N SER A 107 -40.93 -12.53 8.48
CA SER A 107 -39.51 -12.64 8.83
C SER A 107 -39.08 -14.07 9.17
N VAL A 108 -39.97 -14.86 9.79
CA VAL A 108 -39.65 -16.24 10.21
C VAL A 108 -39.59 -17.14 8.99
N LYS A 109 -40.58 -17.05 8.10
CA LYS A 109 -40.57 -17.80 6.83
C LYS A 109 -39.41 -17.40 5.95
N ARG A 110 -39.11 -16.10 5.87
CA ARG A 110 -37.95 -15.58 5.15
C ARG A 110 -36.66 -16.19 5.67
N ASP A 111 -36.50 -16.29 6.98
CA ASP A 111 -35.31 -16.93 7.57
C ASP A 111 -35.23 -18.42 7.23
N LEU A 112 -36.34 -19.17 7.27
CA LEU A 112 -36.35 -20.59 6.87
C LEU A 112 -35.96 -20.79 5.40
N LEU A 113 -36.36 -19.87 4.52
CA LEU A 113 -35.95 -19.88 3.12
C LEU A 113 -34.44 -19.63 2.98
N ILE A 114 -33.88 -18.70 3.76
CA ILE A 114 -32.44 -18.42 3.80
C ILE A 114 -31.68 -19.66 4.30
N ASP A 115 -32.15 -20.33 5.35
CA ASP A 115 -31.53 -21.56 5.85
C ASP A 115 -31.48 -22.64 4.76
N THR A 116 -32.59 -22.80 4.03
CA THR A 116 -32.69 -23.75 2.93
C THR A 116 -31.72 -23.41 1.79
N LEU A 117 -31.58 -22.12 1.45
CA LEU A 117 -30.59 -21.65 0.49
C LEU A 117 -29.16 -21.98 0.94
N MET A 118 -28.84 -21.82 2.23
CA MET A 118 -27.51 -22.18 2.77
C MET A 118 -27.24 -23.67 2.69
N MET A 119 -28.24 -24.50 2.99
CA MET A 119 -28.14 -25.95 2.87
C MET A 119 -27.93 -26.37 1.40
N LEU A 120 -28.48 -25.62 0.44
CA LEU A 120 -28.28 -25.89 -0.98
C LEU A 120 -26.82 -25.67 -1.39
N TYR A 121 -26.17 -24.62 -0.88
CA TYR A 121 -24.73 -24.42 -1.06
C TYR A 121 -23.91 -25.56 -0.45
N ASP A 122 -24.20 -25.96 0.78
CA ASP A 122 -23.49 -27.07 1.45
C ASP A 122 -23.65 -28.38 0.68
N LYS A 123 -24.87 -28.69 0.28
CA LYS A 123 -25.14 -29.92 -0.47
C LYS A 123 -24.51 -29.90 -1.87
N ARG A 124 -24.30 -28.72 -2.47
CA ARG A 124 -23.56 -28.60 -3.73
C ARG A 124 -22.10 -28.98 -3.51
N ILE A 125 -21.49 -28.51 -2.42
CA ILE A 125 -20.11 -28.85 -2.05
C ILE A 125 -19.99 -30.36 -1.86
N ASP A 126 -20.91 -30.97 -1.11
CA ASP A 126 -20.89 -32.42 -0.85
C ASP A 126 -20.96 -33.24 -2.15
N CYS A 127 -21.82 -32.85 -3.09
CA CYS A 127 -22.09 -33.67 -4.28
C CYS A 127 -21.21 -33.34 -5.49
N HIS A 128 -20.71 -32.11 -5.61
CA HIS A 128 -20.01 -31.62 -6.80
C HIS A 128 -18.66 -30.94 -6.50
N GLY A 129 -18.27 -30.81 -5.22
CA GLY A 129 -16.99 -30.25 -4.81
C GLY A 129 -16.89 -28.74 -5.03
N LYS A 130 -15.67 -28.26 -5.39
CA LYS A 130 -15.34 -26.83 -5.58
C LYS A 130 -15.61 -25.99 -4.33
N MET A 131 -15.25 -26.53 -3.17
CA MET A 131 -15.57 -25.96 -1.86
C MET A 131 -15.27 -24.46 -1.75
N GLY A 132 -14.07 -24.01 -2.13
CA GLY A 132 -13.71 -22.59 -2.09
C GLY A 132 -14.67 -21.73 -2.91
N PHE A 133 -14.76 -21.98 -4.22
CA PHE A 133 -15.67 -21.29 -5.15
C PHE A 133 -17.14 -21.24 -4.69
N VAL A 134 -17.66 -22.33 -4.10
CA VAL A 134 -19.05 -22.39 -3.63
C VAL A 134 -19.22 -21.60 -2.33
N LEU A 135 -18.28 -21.71 -1.39
CA LEU A 135 -18.31 -20.98 -0.12
C LEU A 135 -18.25 -19.46 -0.35
N GLY A 136 -17.49 -18.98 -1.33
CA GLY A 136 -17.43 -17.55 -1.65
C GLY A 136 -18.80 -16.97 -1.99
N ARG A 137 -19.56 -17.67 -2.85
CA ARG A 137 -20.93 -17.29 -3.17
C ARG A 137 -21.89 -17.46 -2.00
N LYS A 138 -21.74 -18.52 -1.21
CA LYS A 138 -22.51 -18.71 0.04
C LYS A 138 -22.33 -17.52 0.98
N ALA A 139 -21.08 -17.12 1.22
CA ALA A 139 -20.74 -15.96 2.04
C ALA A 139 -21.34 -14.67 1.48
N TYR A 140 -21.30 -14.50 0.15
CA TYR A 140 -21.88 -13.34 -0.52
C TYR A 140 -23.42 -13.29 -0.42
N SER A 141 -24.11 -14.43 -0.51
CA SER A 141 -25.55 -14.52 -0.22
C SER A 141 -25.86 -14.22 1.25
N LEU A 142 -25.11 -14.78 2.21
CA LEU A 142 -25.26 -14.46 3.63
C LEU A 142 -25.05 -12.97 3.92
N TYR A 143 -23.99 -12.39 3.34
CA TYR A 143 -23.71 -10.96 3.43
C TYR A 143 -24.91 -10.10 3.03
N LYS A 144 -25.61 -10.46 1.96
CA LYS A 144 -26.80 -9.73 1.49
C LYS A 144 -28.04 -10.00 2.34
N LEU A 145 -28.22 -11.23 2.79
CA LEU A 145 -29.49 -11.70 3.36
C LEU A 145 -29.53 -11.67 4.89
N ARG A 146 -28.40 -11.88 5.55
CA ARG A 146 -28.20 -11.86 7.01
C ARG A 146 -26.93 -11.10 7.40
N PRO A 147 -26.86 -9.78 7.14
CA PRO A 147 -25.63 -9.00 7.34
C PRO A 147 -25.13 -8.99 8.79
N MET A 148 -25.98 -9.33 9.77
CA MET A 148 -25.64 -9.38 11.19
C MET A 148 -24.96 -10.69 11.62
N ASP A 149 -24.90 -11.71 10.76
CA ASP A 149 -24.22 -12.99 11.04
C ASP A 149 -22.70 -12.87 10.85
N TYR A 150 -22.08 -11.90 11.55
CA TYR A 150 -20.72 -11.45 11.32
C TYR A 150 -19.69 -12.59 11.31
N ALA A 151 -19.73 -13.44 12.34
CA ALA A 151 -18.78 -14.54 12.49
C ALA A 151 -18.92 -15.58 11.37
N THR A 152 -20.16 -15.95 11.01
CA THR A 152 -20.42 -16.92 9.94
C THR A 152 -20.00 -16.36 8.59
N ILE A 153 -20.34 -15.11 8.29
CA ILE A 153 -19.97 -14.46 7.03
C ILE A 153 -18.44 -14.35 6.91
N TYR A 154 -17.78 -13.84 7.95
CA TYR A 154 -16.32 -13.71 7.99
C TYR A 154 -15.63 -15.06 7.79
N THR A 155 -16.00 -16.09 8.56
CA THR A 155 -15.36 -17.41 8.45
C THR A 155 -15.61 -18.05 7.08
N THR A 156 -16.82 -17.92 6.54
CA THR A 156 -17.15 -18.45 5.21
C THR A 156 -16.37 -17.76 4.09
N PHE A 157 -16.26 -16.41 4.11
CA PHE A 157 -15.39 -15.69 3.18
C PHE A 157 -13.93 -16.11 3.34
N LYS A 158 -13.40 -16.11 4.57
CA LYS A 158 -12.01 -16.47 4.84
C LYS A 158 -11.67 -17.85 4.27
N THR A 159 -12.48 -18.86 4.58
CA THR A 159 -12.28 -20.23 4.07
C THR A 159 -12.33 -20.28 2.54
N SER A 160 -13.25 -19.55 1.91
CA SER A 160 -13.30 -19.44 0.44
C SER A 160 -12.01 -18.88 -0.15
N ILE A 161 -11.56 -17.72 0.36
CA ILE A 161 -10.40 -17.00 -0.18
C ILE A 161 -9.10 -17.77 0.07
N ASP A 162 -8.96 -18.41 1.24
CA ASP A 162 -7.79 -19.25 1.56
C ASP A 162 -7.67 -20.47 0.62
N LEU A 163 -8.81 -21.04 0.21
CA LEU A 163 -8.86 -22.19 -0.70
C LEU A 163 -8.63 -21.79 -2.16
N GLU A 164 -9.27 -20.72 -2.63
CA GLU A 164 -9.19 -20.29 -4.04
C GLU A 164 -7.93 -19.47 -4.34
N LYS A 165 -7.38 -18.76 -3.35
CA LYS A 165 -6.20 -17.89 -3.50
C LYS A 165 -6.36 -16.93 -4.68
N ASP A 166 -5.45 -16.95 -5.65
CA ASP A 166 -5.47 -16.05 -6.82
C ASP A 166 -6.68 -16.28 -7.75
N LYS A 167 -7.38 -17.40 -7.60
CA LYS A 167 -8.63 -17.68 -8.34
C LYS A 167 -9.87 -17.10 -7.65
N SER A 168 -9.71 -16.45 -6.50
CA SER A 168 -10.80 -15.82 -5.76
C SER A 168 -11.43 -14.71 -6.59
N GLU A 169 -12.75 -14.75 -6.76
CA GLU A 169 -13.46 -13.80 -7.61
C GLU A 169 -13.43 -12.38 -7.04
N TYR A 170 -13.17 -11.40 -7.91
CA TYR A 170 -12.94 -10.00 -7.53
C TYR A 170 -14.06 -9.43 -6.63
N PHE A 171 -15.33 -9.76 -6.89
CA PHE A 171 -16.46 -9.20 -6.16
C PHE A 171 -16.58 -9.70 -4.70
N LEU A 172 -15.83 -10.74 -4.32
CA LEU A 172 -15.78 -11.28 -2.96
C LEU A 172 -14.79 -10.52 -2.07
N LEU A 173 -13.75 -9.91 -2.65
CA LEU A 173 -12.62 -9.35 -1.90
C LEU A 173 -13.01 -8.17 -1.02
N GLY A 174 -13.80 -7.23 -1.56
CA GLY A 174 -14.29 -6.08 -0.79
C GLY A 174 -15.18 -6.46 0.40
N PRO A 175 -16.23 -7.28 0.21
CA PRO A 175 -17.04 -7.80 1.31
C PRO A 175 -16.23 -8.57 2.36
N TYR A 176 -15.30 -9.43 1.93
CA TYR A 176 -14.41 -10.14 2.84
C TYR A 176 -13.62 -9.16 3.72
N PHE A 177 -12.96 -8.17 3.12
CA PHE A 177 -12.19 -7.18 3.85
C PHE A 177 -13.03 -6.38 4.85
N ASN A 178 -14.21 -5.94 4.43
CA ASN A 178 -15.14 -5.22 5.29
C ASN A 178 -15.54 -6.06 6.52
N TYR A 179 -15.79 -7.37 6.35
CA TYR A 179 -16.10 -8.24 7.48
C TYR A 179 -14.90 -8.51 8.39
N THR A 180 -13.67 -8.58 7.86
CA THR A 180 -12.46 -8.60 8.71
C THR A 180 -12.38 -7.33 9.58
N ILE A 181 -12.67 -6.15 9.02
CA ILE A 181 -12.72 -4.89 9.78
C ILE A 181 -13.83 -4.92 10.85
N ILE A 182 -15.01 -5.47 10.54
CA ILE A 182 -16.10 -5.62 11.52
C ILE A 182 -15.65 -6.53 12.66
N MET A 183 -15.06 -7.69 12.36
CA MET A 183 -14.57 -8.63 13.37
C MET A 183 -13.51 -7.98 14.27
N TRP A 184 -12.63 -7.15 13.70
CA TRP A 184 -11.66 -6.39 14.47
C TRP A 184 -12.34 -5.37 15.40
N LYS A 185 -13.33 -4.62 14.90
CA LYS A 185 -14.12 -3.67 15.71
C LYS A 185 -14.86 -4.37 16.85
N LEU A 186 -15.28 -5.61 16.65
CA LEU A 186 -15.89 -6.49 17.66
C LEU A 186 -14.85 -7.13 18.61
N ARG A 187 -13.55 -6.95 18.36
CA ARG A 187 -12.42 -7.54 19.12
C ARG A 187 -12.34 -9.07 19.03
N GLU A 188 -12.89 -9.63 17.95
CA GLU A 188 -12.83 -11.07 17.66
C GLU A 188 -11.59 -11.46 16.84
N VAL A 189 -10.95 -10.49 16.20
CA VAL A 189 -9.65 -10.66 15.53
C VAL A 189 -8.71 -9.53 15.89
N GLU A 190 -7.41 -9.81 15.85
CA GLU A 190 -6.38 -8.83 16.15
C GLU A 190 -6.24 -7.79 15.03
N PRO A 191 -5.79 -6.56 15.35
CA PRO A 191 -5.44 -5.53 14.38
C PRO A 191 -4.55 -6.03 13.21
N SER A 192 -3.58 -6.91 13.50
CA SER A 192 -2.67 -7.47 12.48
C SER A 192 -3.42 -8.27 11.42
N THR A 193 -4.49 -8.98 11.80
CA THR A 193 -5.35 -9.74 10.89
C THR A 193 -5.95 -8.86 9.79
N VAL A 194 -6.29 -7.59 10.11
CA VAL A 194 -6.80 -6.64 9.12
C VAL A 194 -5.71 -6.29 8.10
N LEU A 195 -4.48 -6.05 8.56
CA LEU A 195 -3.34 -5.77 7.68
C LEU A 195 -2.98 -6.98 6.82
N GLU A 196 -2.89 -8.17 7.42
CA GLU A 196 -2.62 -9.42 6.70
C GLU A 196 -3.70 -9.73 5.65
N THR A 197 -4.97 -9.44 5.96
CA THR A 197 -6.06 -9.61 4.99
C THR A 197 -5.95 -8.61 3.85
N MET A 198 -5.60 -7.35 4.15
CA MET A 198 -5.35 -6.34 3.11
C MET A 198 -4.24 -6.81 2.17
N ASP A 199 -3.13 -7.27 2.74
CA ASP A 199 -1.98 -7.79 2.01
C ASP A 199 -2.33 -8.98 1.11
N GLN A 200 -3.09 -9.96 1.64
CA GLN A 200 -3.60 -11.10 0.87
C GLN A 200 -4.47 -10.64 -0.32
N ILE A 201 -5.39 -9.71 -0.09
CA ILE A 201 -6.29 -9.18 -1.12
C ILE A 201 -5.52 -8.40 -2.19
N MET A 202 -4.55 -7.58 -1.79
CA MET A 202 -3.71 -6.83 -2.71
C MET A 202 -2.82 -7.74 -3.55
N GLY A 203 -2.32 -8.85 -2.96
CA GLY A 203 -1.64 -9.92 -3.69
C GLY A 203 -2.51 -10.47 -4.82
N ILE A 204 -3.72 -10.93 -4.48
CA ILE A 204 -4.68 -11.48 -5.46
C ILE A 204 -4.99 -10.48 -6.58
N ILE A 205 -5.25 -9.20 -6.24
CA ILE A 205 -5.53 -8.15 -7.21
C ILE A 205 -4.35 -7.93 -8.15
N ASN A 206 -3.15 -7.69 -7.59
CA ASN A 206 -1.98 -7.33 -8.38
C ASN A 206 -1.54 -8.49 -9.28
N ASP A 207 -1.63 -9.74 -8.80
CA ASP A 207 -1.27 -10.92 -9.60
C ASP A 207 -2.24 -11.10 -10.78
N ASN A 208 -3.55 -10.97 -10.57
CA ASN A 208 -4.54 -11.03 -11.65
C ASN A 208 -4.37 -9.90 -12.69
N VAL A 209 -4.07 -8.68 -12.24
CA VAL A 209 -3.80 -7.54 -13.13
C VAL A 209 -2.53 -7.76 -13.94
N ARG A 210 -1.45 -8.22 -13.29
CA ARG A 210 -0.16 -8.49 -13.94
C ARG A 210 -0.26 -9.61 -14.98
N GLU A 211 -1.01 -10.67 -14.68
CA GLU A 211 -1.21 -11.80 -15.59
C GLU A 211 -2.19 -11.49 -16.73
N GLY A 212 -2.99 -10.42 -16.61
CA GLY A 212 -3.93 -10.02 -17.64
C GLY A 212 -5.09 -11.00 -17.80
N THR A 213 -5.64 -11.50 -16.68
CA THR A 213 -6.80 -12.40 -16.68
C THR A 213 -8.04 -11.74 -17.30
N GLU A 214 -9.06 -12.53 -17.63
CA GLU A 214 -10.33 -12.03 -18.20
C GLU A 214 -10.95 -10.92 -17.33
N ASP A 215 -10.80 -11.02 -16.01
CA ASP A 215 -11.31 -10.07 -15.01
C ASP A 215 -10.28 -9.02 -14.56
N ALA A 216 -9.10 -8.92 -15.16
CA ALA A 216 -8.04 -7.99 -14.73
C ALA A 216 -8.53 -6.54 -14.56
N ALA A 217 -9.37 -6.06 -15.47
CA ALA A 217 -9.97 -4.73 -15.37
C ALA A 217 -10.91 -4.56 -14.16
N ASN A 218 -11.59 -5.63 -13.75
CA ASN A 218 -12.46 -5.63 -12.57
C ASN A 218 -11.64 -5.62 -11.27
N TYR A 219 -10.54 -6.38 -11.20
CA TYR A 219 -9.61 -6.33 -10.06
C TYR A 219 -8.99 -4.94 -9.90
N GLU A 220 -8.51 -4.34 -10.99
CA GLU A 220 -7.94 -2.98 -10.94
C GLU A 220 -8.98 -1.95 -10.48
N LYS A 221 -10.24 -2.10 -10.90
CA LYS A 221 -11.33 -1.18 -10.54
C LYS A 221 -11.69 -1.20 -9.05
N ILE A 222 -11.64 -2.35 -8.40
CA ILE A 222 -12.02 -2.47 -6.97
C ILE A 222 -10.90 -2.07 -6.01
N LYS A 223 -9.65 -2.07 -6.47
CA LYS A 223 -8.46 -1.77 -5.67
C LYS A 223 -8.57 -0.49 -4.83
N PRO A 224 -8.85 0.71 -5.41
CA PRO A 224 -8.92 1.94 -4.63
C PRO A 224 -10.07 1.94 -3.61
N ALA A 225 -11.18 1.25 -3.90
CA ALA A 225 -12.28 1.13 -2.95
C ALA A 225 -11.87 0.29 -1.73
N ILE A 226 -11.12 -0.79 -1.93
CA ILE A 226 -10.61 -1.63 -0.83
C ILE A 226 -9.54 -0.88 -0.03
N GLU A 227 -8.59 -0.23 -0.68
CA GLU A 227 -7.56 0.60 -0.02
C GLU A 227 -8.20 1.66 0.90
N SER A 228 -9.28 2.30 0.44
CA SER A 228 -10.00 3.31 1.22
C SER A 228 -10.74 2.77 2.45
N MET A 229 -10.96 1.46 2.55
CA MET A 229 -11.61 0.85 3.72
C MET A 229 -10.64 0.67 4.89
N LEU A 230 -9.32 0.73 4.66
CA LEU A 230 -8.33 0.50 5.70
C LEU A 230 -8.47 1.54 6.83
N PRO A 231 -8.73 1.13 8.08
CA PRO A 231 -8.97 2.09 9.15
C PRO A 231 -7.72 2.94 9.44
N ASP A 232 -7.85 4.27 9.45
CA ASP A 232 -6.75 5.22 9.75
C ASP A 232 -5.99 4.88 11.04
N ARG A 233 -6.69 4.34 12.05
CA ARG A 233 -6.07 3.93 13.33
C ARG A 233 -5.01 2.84 13.14
N LEU A 234 -5.19 1.95 12.17
CA LEU A 234 -4.20 0.91 11.84
C LEU A 234 -3.06 1.44 10.96
N MET A 235 -3.22 2.67 10.46
CA MET A 235 -2.22 3.42 9.70
C MET A 235 -1.65 4.60 10.51
N SER A 236 -1.81 4.59 11.83
CA SER A 236 -1.26 5.64 12.70
C SER A 236 0.17 5.32 13.10
N CYS A 237 0.95 6.38 13.33
CA CYS A 237 2.33 6.25 13.83
C CYS A 237 2.38 5.43 15.12
N GLU A 238 1.46 5.69 16.05
CA GLU A 238 1.39 5.03 17.36
C GLU A 238 1.14 3.53 17.23
N TYR A 239 0.20 3.14 16.36
CA TYR A 239 -0.11 1.72 16.15
C TYR A 239 1.06 0.97 15.50
N LEU A 240 1.64 1.52 14.43
CA LEU A 240 2.76 0.89 13.73
C LEU A 240 4.00 0.76 14.62
N ILE A 241 4.27 1.77 15.46
CA ILE A 241 5.35 1.72 16.45
C ILE A 241 5.08 0.64 17.50
N SER A 242 3.84 0.52 18.00
CA SER A 242 3.48 -0.55 18.96
C SER A 242 3.69 -1.93 18.35
N ARG A 243 3.17 -2.16 17.13
CA ARG A 243 3.32 -3.43 16.41
C ARG A 243 4.78 -3.77 16.16
N PHE A 244 5.58 -2.76 15.76
CA PHE A 244 7.02 -2.92 15.61
C PHE A 244 7.66 -3.40 16.92
N ASN A 245 7.39 -2.73 18.04
CA ASN A 245 7.98 -3.09 19.33
C ASN A 245 7.61 -4.51 19.78
N GLU A 246 6.45 -5.01 19.39
CA GLU A 246 5.97 -6.36 19.74
C GLU A 246 6.58 -7.45 18.85
N ASN A 247 6.69 -7.22 17.54
CA ASN A 247 6.95 -8.31 16.57
C ASN A 247 8.30 -8.22 15.86
N TRP A 248 9.01 -7.09 15.98
CA TRP A 248 10.21 -6.81 15.17
C TRP A 248 11.27 -7.90 15.24
N GLU A 249 11.55 -8.46 16.41
CA GLU A 249 12.63 -9.45 16.56
C GLU A 249 12.40 -10.73 15.74
N ALA A 250 11.14 -11.15 15.59
CA ALA A 250 10.77 -12.29 14.77
C ALA A 250 10.71 -11.95 13.27
N GLU A 251 10.32 -10.72 12.93
CA GLU A 251 9.99 -10.29 11.56
C GLU A 251 11.15 -9.59 10.84
N LYS A 252 12.20 -9.12 11.55
CA LYS A 252 13.26 -8.26 11.01
C LYS A 252 14.08 -8.83 9.86
N ASN A 253 14.03 -10.15 9.62
CA ASN A 253 14.76 -10.80 8.53
C ASN A 253 13.85 -11.17 7.34
N ASP A 254 12.55 -10.87 7.42
CA ASP A 254 11.60 -11.08 6.34
C ASP A 254 11.46 -9.78 5.52
N LEU A 255 11.94 -9.79 4.27
CA LEU A 255 11.94 -8.62 3.40
C LEU A 255 10.52 -8.06 3.19
N TYR A 256 9.52 -8.92 3.08
CA TYR A 256 8.14 -8.49 2.87
C TYR A 256 7.61 -7.72 4.08
N LEU A 257 7.81 -8.27 5.28
CA LEU A 257 7.35 -7.64 6.53
C LEU A 257 8.10 -6.33 6.82
N VAL A 258 9.42 -6.32 6.62
CA VAL A 258 10.25 -5.11 6.78
C VAL A 258 9.83 -4.02 5.80
N THR A 259 9.54 -4.37 4.55
CA THR A 259 9.01 -3.45 3.54
C THR A 259 7.63 -2.91 3.94
N GLY A 260 6.77 -3.74 4.52
CA GLY A 260 5.49 -3.34 5.09
C GLY A 260 5.63 -2.28 6.18
N TYR A 261 6.52 -2.49 7.16
CA TYR A 261 6.82 -1.47 8.17
C TYR A 261 7.34 -0.17 7.55
N TYR A 262 8.26 -0.27 6.59
CA TYR A 262 8.84 0.90 5.94
C TYR A 262 7.77 1.76 5.25
N ASN A 263 6.93 1.14 4.43
CA ASN A 263 5.87 1.82 3.70
C ASN A 263 4.77 2.35 4.62
N GLY A 264 4.39 1.56 5.63
CA GLY A 264 3.42 1.95 6.64
C GLY A 264 3.90 3.19 7.39
N LEU A 265 5.11 3.17 7.95
CA LEU A 265 5.68 4.29 8.70
C LEU A 265 5.94 5.51 7.80
N ARG A 266 6.29 5.32 6.53
CA ARG A 266 6.45 6.44 5.59
C ARG A 266 5.14 7.17 5.31
N SER A 267 4.03 6.43 5.30
CA SER A 267 2.71 6.94 4.91
C SER A 267 1.87 7.39 6.11
N ALA A 268 2.14 6.82 7.29
CA ALA A 268 1.43 7.10 8.52
C ALA A 268 1.62 8.53 9.00
N LYS A 269 0.59 9.02 9.69
CA LYS A 269 0.62 10.30 10.40
C LYS A 269 0.27 10.10 11.86
N ASP A 270 0.88 10.92 12.71
CA ASP A 270 0.53 11.00 14.12
C ASP A 270 -0.76 11.82 14.31
N SER A 271 -1.25 11.88 15.54
CA SER A 271 -2.43 12.69 15.90
C SER A 271 -2.32 14.19 15.59
N LEU A 272 -1.12 14.70 15.31
CA LEU A 272 -0.86 16.10 14.93
C LEU A 272 -0.66 16.28 13.41
N GLY A 273 -0.74 15.20 12.64
CA GLY A 273 -0.55 15.19 11.18
C GLY A 273 0.91 15.11 10.72
N ASN A 274 1.87 14.88 11.63
CA ASN A 274 3.28 14.70 11.29
C ASN A 274 3.58 13.26 10.86
N THR A 275 4.57 13.09 9.98
CA THR A 275 5.07 11.78 9.57
C THR A 275 5.89 11.11 10.68
N CYS A 276 5.87 9.78 10.81
CA CYS A 276 6.79 9.07 11.71
C CYS A 276 8.18 8.78 11.10
N THR A 277 8.50 9.38 9.95
CA THR A 277 9.80 9.24 9.28
C THR A 277 10.99 9.80 10.06
N ASN A 278 10.74 10.53 11.16
CA ASN A 278 11.78 11.05 12.05
C ASN A 278 11.95 10.22 13.34
N THR A 279 11.28 9.07 13.46
CA THR A 279 11.34 8.21 14.65
C THR A 279 12.50 7.23 14.58
N GLU A 280 13.03 6.82 15.73
CA GLU A 280 14.07 5.78 15.82
C GLU A 280 13.62 4.44 15.21
N VAL A 281 12.33 4.12 15.33
CA VAL A 281 11.70 2.96 14.70
C VAL A 281 11.83 3.03 13.18
N TYR A 282 11.46 4.16 12.56
CA TYR A 282 11.61 4.33 11.12
C TYR A 282 13.06 4.14 10.67
N PHE A 283 14.02 4.71 11.38
CA PHE A 283 15.44 4.54 11.02
C PHE A 283 15.94 3.11 11.24
N THR A 284 15.41 2.39 12.22
CA THR A 284 15.75 0.97 12.46
C THR A 284 15.22 0.09 11.33
N VAL A 285 13.95 0.29 10.95
CA VAL A 285 13.33 -0.39 9.81
C VAL A 285 14.08 -0.06 8.51
N LEU A 286 14.37 1.22 8.26
CA LEU A 286 15.10 1.68 7.08
C LEU A 286 16.49 1.05 6.95
N ARG A 287 17.25 0.98 8.06
CA ARG A 287 18.57 0.33 8.06
C ARG A 287 18.47 -1.16 7.75
N GLN A 288 17.51 -1.85 8.35
CA GLN A 288 17.30 -3.27 8.09
C GLN A 288 16.83 -3.53 6.66
N LEU A 289 15.94 -2.68 6.13
CA LEU A 289 15.51 -2.74 4.74
C LEU A 289 16.71 -2.61 3.80
N TYR A 290 17.62 -1.66 4.07
CA TYR A 290 18.86 -1.54 3.30
C TYR A 290 19.77 -2.77 3.38
N VAL A 291 19.82 -3.47 4.54
CA VAL A 291 20.58 -4.72 4.68
C VAL A 291 19.97 -5.84 3.83
N LEU A 292 18.64 -5.96 3.80
CA LEU A 292 17.93 -7.01 3.07
C LEU A 292 17.88 -6.74 1.56
N GLU A 293 17.63 -5.49 1.18
CA GLU A 293 17.50 -5.04 -0.20
C GLU A 293 18.11 -3.63 -0.37
N PRO A 294 19.43 -3.54 -0.64
CA PRO A 294 20.09 -2.25 -0.82
C PRO A 294 19.56 -1.51 -2.05
N THR A 295 19.00 -0.31 -1.84
CA THR A 295 18.63 0.61 -2.93
C THR A 295 19.27 1.97 -2.76
N ALA A 296 19.47 2.69 -3.88
CA ALA A 296 20.02 4.05 -3.85
C ALA A 296 19.19 5.00 -2.98
N GLN A 297 17.85 4.88 -3.03
CA GLN A 297 16.93 5.66 -2.21
C GLN A 297 17.09 5.38 -0.72
N THR A 298 17.19 4.12 -0.32
CA THR A 298 17.40 3.76 1.10
C THR A 298 18.77 4.23 1.60
N ALA A 299 19.83 4.11 0.77
CA ALA A 299 21.16 4.61 1.10
C ALA A 299 21.17 6.13 1.29
N GLU A 300 20.51 6.89 0.41
CA GLU A 300 20.34 8.34 0.56
C GLU A 300 19.65 8.71 1.87
N GLN A 301 18.52 8.06 2.19
CA GLN A 301 17.78 8.37 3.41
C GLN A 301 18.62 8.11 4.67
N ILE A 302 19.40 7.02 4.69
CA ILE A 302 20.34 6.73 5.78
C ILE A 302 21.45 7.79 5.81
N ALA A 303 22.01 8.19 4.67
CA ALA A 303 23.04 9.23 4.59
C ALA A 303 22.57 10.57 5.18
N VAL A 304 21.35 11.00 4.83
CA VAL A 304 20.74 12.23 5.35
C VAL A 304 20.51 12.14 6.86
N ALA A 305 20.08 10.98 7.36
CA ALA A 305 19.90 10.76 8.80
C ALA A 305 21.24 10.86 9.56
N LEU A 306 22.27 10.15 9.08
CA LEU A 306 23.61 10.16 9.67
C LEU A 306 24.22 11.56 9.68
N TYR A 307 24.02 12.35 8.61
CA TYR A 307 24.49 13.72 8.56
C TYR A 307 23.80 14.60 9.63
N LYS A 308 22.47 14.46 9.81
CA LYS A 308 21.73 15.18 10.87
C LYS A 308 22.17 14.79 12.28
N GLU A 309 22.64 13.55 12.46
CA GLU A 309 23.24 13.07 13.71
C GLU A 309 24.69 13.54 13.92
N GLY A 310 25.30 14.23 12.95
CA GLY A 310 26.70 14.64 12.99
C GLY A 310 27.70 13.55 12.63
N LYS A 311 27.22 12.38 12.17
CA LYS A 311 28.06 11.26 11.71
C LYS A 311 28.46 11.46 10.24
N GLU A 312 29.22 12.52 10.00
CA GLU A 312 29.51 13.00 8.65
C GLU A 312 30.27 12.01 7.76
N ASN A 313 31.23 11.23 8.31
CA ASN A 313 31.96 10.24 7.52
C ASN A 313 31.05 9.07 7.11
N ASP A 314 30.23 8.57 8.03
CA ASP A 314 29.27 7.50 7.73
C ASP A 314 28.22 7.96 6.68
N ALA A 315 27.83 9.24 6.74
CA ALA A 315 26.97 9.85 5.73
C ALA A 315 27.64 9.88 4.35
N ILE A 316 28.92 10.23 4.26
CA ILE A 316 29.69 10.20 3.01
C ILE A 316 29.74 8.77 2.45
N ASP A 317 29.95 7.77 3.29
CA ASP A 317 29.97 6.36 2.85
C ASP A 317 28.61 5.93 2.28
N MET A 318 27.51 6.31 2.94
CA MET A 318 26.16 6.01 2.45
C MET A 318 25.80 6.77 1.17
N PHE A 319 26.21 8.03 1.02
CA PHE A 319 26.05 8.74 -0.26
C PHE A 319 26.85 8.08 -1.39
N ASN A 320 28.05 7.57 -1.12
CA ASN A 320 28.82 6.83 -2.12
C ASN A 320 28.13 5.51 -2.51
N ASN A 321 27.55 4.79 -1.55
CA ASN A 321 26.74 3.61 -1.83
C ASN A 321 25.53 3.97 -2.70
N ALA A 322 24.83 5.07 -2.39
CA ALA A 322 23.72 5.57 -3.20
C ALA A 322 24.17 5.85 -4.65
N ILE A 323 25.31 6.53 -4.84
CA ILE A 323 25.90 6.81 -6.16
C ILE A 323 26.22 5.50 -6.92
N GLY A 324 26.69 4.47 -6.22
CA GLY A 324 27.02 3.16 -6.81
C GLY A 324 25.79 2.37 -7.27
N LEU A 325 24.65 2.54 -6.60
CA LEU A 325 23.39 1.84 -6.89
C LEU A 325 22.49 2.59 -7.88
N GLU A 326 22.72 3.88 -8.09
CA GLU A 326 21.86 4.73 -8.92
C GLU A 326 22.25 4.70 -10.40
N THR A 327 21.30 5.00 -11.27
CA THR A 327 21.48 5.16 -12.72
C THR A 327 21.23 6.58 -13.18
N ASP A 328 20.42 7.35 -12.47
CA ASP A 328 20.16 8.76 -12.73
C ASP A 328 21.39 9.64 -12.40
N ASN A 329 21.96 10.27 -13.44
CA ASN A 329 23.12 11.14 -13.29
C ASN A 329 22.80 12.43 -12.49
N GLY A 330 21.57 12.94 -12.53
CA GLY A 330 21.17 14.12 -11.76
C GLY A 330 21.29 13.87 -10.26
N LYS A 331 20.76 12.74 -9.77
CA LYS A 331 20.90 12.34 -8.37
C LYS A 331 22.35 12.09 -7.96
N LYS A 332 23.13 11.42 -8.82
CA LYS A 332 24.57 11.22 -8.59
C LYS A 332 25.32 12.55 -8.46
N ALA A 333 24.97 13.54 -9.28
CA ALA A 333 25.52 14.88 -9.20
C ALA A 333 25.17 15.54 -7.85
N ASP A 334 23.90 15.48 -7.44
CA ASP A 334 23.42 16.07 -6.18
C ASP A 334 24.12 15.46 -4.96
N TRP A 335 24.20 14.12 -4.88
CA TRP A 335 24.91 13.45 -3.77
C TRP A 335 26.41 13.73 -3.79
N SER A 336 27.04 13.79 -4.97
CA SER A 336 28.46 14.14 -5.09
C SER A 336 28.72 15.57 -4.58
N LEU A 337 27.84 16.53 -4.88
CA LEU A 337 27.97 17.89 -4.36
C LEU A 337 27.72 17.95 -2.85
N ASN A 338 26.79 17.15 -2.32
CA ASN A 338 26.57 17.05 -0.87
C ASN A 338 27.81 16.51 -0.15
N ILE A 339 28.45 15.45 -0.66
CA ILE A 339 29.73 14.96 -0.15
C ILE A 339 30.79 16.07 -0.20
N ALA A 340 30.88 16.81 -1.32
CA ALA A 340 31.84 17.91 -1.44
C ALA A 340 31.62 19.00 -0.37
N LYS A 341 30.37 19.36 -0.08
CA LYS A 341 30.03 20.34 0.97
C LYS A 341 30.39 19.83 2.38
N ILE A 342 30.15 18.56 2.68
CA ILE A 342 30.56 17.94 3.96
C ILE A 342 32.10 17.95 4.08
N LEU A 343 32.82 17.58 3.03
CA LEU A 343 34.28 17.60 3.03
C LEU A 343 34.84 19.03 3.18
N LYS A 344 34.13 20.05 2.66
CA LYS A 344 34.47 21.46 2.89
C LYS A 344 34.33 21.84 4.36
N SER A 345 33.23 21.48 5.04
CA SER A 345 33.06 21.78 6.47
C SER A 345 34.13 21.09 7.33
N GLN A 346 34.61 19.92 6.91
CA GLN A 346 35.71 19.21 7.56
C GLN A 346 37.12 19.74 7.24
N GLY A 347 37.25 20.77 6.39
CA GLY A 347 38.56 21.28 5.95
C GLY A 347 39.31 20.35 4.96
N LYS A 348 38.68 19.28 4.46
CA LYS A 348 39.26 18.33 3.50
C LYS A 348 39.15 18.86 2.06
N PHE A 349 39.77 20.00 1.79
CA PHE A 349 39.55 20.77 0.56
C PHE A 349 39.92 20.05 -0.73
N SER A 350 41.02 19.30 -0.75
CA SER A 350 41.41 18.52 -1.94
C SER A 350 40.34 17.46 -2.29
N GLN A 351 39.81 16.75 -1.28
CA GLN A 351 38.76 15.76 -1.49
C GLN A 351 37.42 16.43 -1.87
N SER A 352 37.08 17.55 -1.23
CA SER A 352 35.90 18.35 -1.55
C SER A 352 35.90 18.75 -3.03
N ARG A 353 37.02 19.26 -3.54
CA ARG A 353 37.20 19.59 -4.95
C ARG A 353 36.99 18.38 -5.87
N THR A 354 37.56 17.23 -5.53
CA THR A 354 37.38 15.99 -6.32
C THR A 354 35.91 15.63 -6.48
N TYR A 355 35.12 15.69 -5.40
CA TYR A 355 33.69 15.40 -5.46
C TYR A 355 32.88 16.50 -6.18
N ALA A 356 33.30 17.77 -6.07
CA ALA A 356 32.69 18.83 -6.86
C ALA A 356 32.92 18.63 -8.37
N TYR A 357 34.11 18.20 -8.80
CA TYR A 357 34.33 17.84 -10.20
C TYR A 357 33.49 16.62 -10.63
N LYS A 358 33.41 15.56 -9.81
CA LYS A 358 32.50 14.43 -10.10
C LYS A 358 31.05 14.89 -10.27
N ALA A 359 30.58 15.82 -9.43
CA ALA A 359 29.25 16.38 -9.56
C ALA A 359 29.05 17.11 -10.92
N ALA A 360 30.04 17.87 -11.36
CA ALA A 360 30.02 18.54 -12.66
C ALA A 360 30.18 17.56 -13.85
N GLU A 361 30.85 16.43 -13.67
CA GLU A 361 30.94 15.36 -14.67
C GLU A 361 29.57 14.70 -14.89
N TYR A 362 28.81 14.45 -13.81
CA TYR A 362 27.46 13.91 -13.91
C TYR A 362 26.45 14.92 -14.46
N ARG A 363 26.64 16.22 -14.21
CA ARG A 363 25.78 17.30 -14.72
C ARG A 363 26.60 18.49 -15.22
N SER A 364 26.92 18.48 -16.51
CA SER A 364 27.86 19.41 -17.15
C SER A 364 27.38 20.87 -17.26
N ASP A 365 26.07 21.09 -17.20
CA ASP A 365 25.38 22.37 -17.28
C ASP A 365 25.06 22.96 -15.89
N TRP A 366 25.71 22.45 -14.83
CA TRP A 366 25.47 22.89 -13.46
C TRP A 366 26.65 23.70 -12.91
N GLY A 367 26.38 24.94 -12.51
CA GLY A 367 27.41 25.88 -12.06
C GLY A 367 27.79 25.74 -10.59
N ALA A 368 26.90 25.18 -9.77
CA ALA A 368 27.10 25.09 -8.32
C ALA A 368 28.38 24.34 -7.89
N PRO A 369 28.84 23.26 -8.56
CA PRO A 369 30.10 22.63 -8.23
C PRO A 369 31.31 23.55 -8.48
N TYR A 370 31.30 24.33 -9.56
CA TYR A 370 32.36 25.31 -9.83
C TYR A 370 32.31 26.50 -8.86
N MET A 371 31.11 26.94 -8.45
CA MET A 371 30.96 27.91 -7.35
C MET A 371 31.62 27.38 -6.07
N LEU A 372 31.36 26.12 -5.71
CA LEU A 372 31.96 25.50 -4.53
C LEU A 372 33.49 25.45 -4.62
N ILE A 373 34.05 25.06 -5.77
CA ILE A 373 35.51 25.02 -5.96
C ILE A 373 36.12 26.42 -5.86
N GLY A 374 35.46 27.42 -6.46
CA GLY A 374 35.85 28.83 -6.30
C GLY A 374 35.91 29.25 -4.83
N ASP A 375 34.90 28.88 -4.04
CA ASP A 375 34.88 29.17 -2.60
C ASP A 375 36.01 28.47 -1.85
N LEU A 376 36.33 27.20 -2.18
CA LEU A 376 37.43 26.48 -1.56
C LEU A 376 38.76 27.21 -1.78
N TYR A 377 39.00 27.69 -3.01
CA TYR A 377 40.21 28.43 -3.36
C TYR A 377 40.26 29.78 -2.68
N ALA A 378 39.16 30.51 -2.72
CA ALA A 378 39.05 31.82 -2.10
C ALA A 378 39.23 31.78 -0.57
N SER A 379 38.82 30.69 0.09
CA SER A 379 39.04 30.50 1.53
C SER A 379 40.44 29.99 1.88
N SER A 380 41.30 29.70 0.91
CA SER A 380 42.61 29.07 1.14
C SER A 380 43.78 30.03 1.28
N GLY A 381 43.54 31.35 1.29
CA GLY A 381 44.63 32.34 1.38
C GLY A 381 45.57 32.08 2.56
N SER A 382 45.04 31.92 3.77
CA SER A 382 45.84 31.63 4.98
C SER A 382 46.41 30.21 5.03
N LEU A 383 45.90 29.27 4.21
CA LEU A 383 46.43 27.91 4.10
C LEU A 383 47.61 27.83 3.14
N CYS A 384 47.67 28.74 2.16
CA CYS A 384 48.65 28.71 1.08
C CYS A 384 49.72 29.80 1.18
N GLY A 385 49.54 30.78 2.07
CA GLY A 385 50.52 31.82 2.38
C GLY A 385 50.40 32.33 3.81
N SER A 386 51.46 32.98 4.31
CA SER A 386 51.45 33.62 5.63
C SER A 386 50.78 34.99 5.57
N GLY A 387 49.75 35.20 6.40
CA GLY A 387 49.07 36.50 6.51
C GLY A 387 48.37 36.90 5.21
N THR A 388 48.51 38.17 4.82
CA THR A 388 47.90 38.76 3.61
C THR A 388 48.91 39.01 2.49
N GLY A 389 50.01 38.25 2.47
CA GLY A 389 51.09 38.38 1.49
C GLY A 389 50.73 37.84 0.10
N PHE A 390 51.67 37.95 -0.83
CA PHE A 390 51.52 37.57 -2.24
C PHE A 390 50.98 36.14 -2.40
N GLU A 391 51.55 35.17 -1.70
CA GLU A 391 51.16 33.75 -1.75
C GLU A 391 49.71 33.52 -1.28
N SER A 392 49.21 34.34 -0.34
CA SER A 392 47.81 34.32 0.09
C SER A 392 46.87 34.99 -0.91
N GLN A 393 47.37 35.95 -1.70
CA GLN A 393 46.59 36.69 -2.68
C GLN A 393 46.43 35.93 -4.01
N VAL A 394 47.47 35.23 -4.48
CA VAL A 394 47.42 34.54 -5.79
C VAL A 394 46.32 33.47 -5.89
N VAL A 395 45.82 32.95 -4.77
CA VAL A 395 44.68 32.01 -4.75
C VAL A 395 43.39 32.62 -5.30
N VAL A 396 43.23 33.95 -5.25
CA VAL A 396 42.00 34.60 -5.74
C VAL A 396 41.88 34.54 -7.26
N TRP A 397 42.99 34.40 -8.00
CA TRP A 397 42.95 34.26 -9.45
C TRP A 397 42.25 32.98 -9.89
N VAL A 398 42.68 31.84 -9.35
CA VAL A 398 42.05 30.55 -9.64
C VAL A 398 40.62 30.48 -9.09
N ALA A 399 40.32 31.14 -7.97
CA ALA A 399 38.95 31.25 -7.48
C ALA A 399 38.04 31.98 -8.47
N ILE A 400 38.50 33.13 -8.98
CA ILE A 400 37.82 33.93 -10.00
C ILE A 400 37.60 33.10 -11.28
N ASP A 401 38.58 32.31 -11.71
CA ASP A 401 38.42 31.43 -12.87
C ASP A 401 37.31 30.39 -12.70
N LYS A 402 37.14 29.83 -11.50
CA LYS A 402 36.04 28.91 -11.24
C LYS A 402 34.68 29.60 -11.21
N TYR A 403 34.60 30.82 -10.69
CA TYR A 403 33.36 31.60 -10.77
C TYR A 403 33.01 31.98 -12.22
N TYR A 404 34.01 32.33 -13.04
CA TYR A 404 33.80 32.51 -14.48
C TYR A 404 33.32 31.23 -15.15
N LYS A 405 33.93 30.08 -14.81
CA LYS A 405 33.49 28.78 -15.32
C LYS A 405 32.04 28.50 -14.91
N ALA A 406 31.69 28.72 -13.64
CA ALA A 406 30.34 28.50 -13.12
C ALA A 406 29.26 29.23 -13.94
N LYS A 407 29.39 30.55 -14.11
CA LYS A 407 28.42 31.32 -14.90
C LYS A 407 28.44 31.03 -16.40
N SER A 408 29.55 30.49 -16.92
CA SER A 408 29.65 30.12 -18.33
C SER A 408 28.90 28.83 -18.65
N VAL A 409 28.86 27.89 -17.70
CA VAL A 409 28.15 26.60 -17.88
C VAL A 409 26.70 26.67 -17.43
N ASP A 410 26.40 27.56 -16.48
CA ASP A 410 25.09 27.70 -15.86
C ASP A 410 24.77 29.20 -15.67
N PRO A 411 23.96 29.79 -16.58
CA PRO A 411 23.52 31.17 -16.43
C PRO A 411 22.72 31.44 -15.15
N GLY A 412 22.14 30.42 -14.52
CA GLY A 412 21.34 30.55 -13.30
C GLY A 412 22.15 30.98 -12.08
N VAL A 413 23.47 30.75 -12.07
CA VAL A 413 24.38 31.20 -11.00
C VAL A 413 25.14 32.47 -11.35
N ALA A 414 24.79 33.14 -12.46
CA ALA A 414 25.59 34.25 -12.99
C ALA A 414 25.70 35.43 -12.01
N ASP A 415 24.61 35.79 -11.33
CA ASP A 415 24.61 36.90 -10.38
C ASP A 415 25.49 36.62 -9.16
N ASP A 416 25.35 35.43 -8.57
CA ASP A 416 26.19 34.98 -7.45
C ASP A 416 27.66 34.89 -7.85
N ALA A 417 27.95 34.34 -9.03
CA ALA A 417 29.31 34.27 -9.56
C ALA A 417 29.91 35.67 -9.78
N ASN A 418 29.14 36.60 -10.36
CA ASN A 418 29.58 37.98 -10.56
C ASN A 418 29.85 38.69 -9.23
N ALA A 419 29.01 38.46 -8.21
CA ALA A 419 29.22 38.99 -6.87
C ALA A 419 30.53 38.46 -6.25
N GLN A 420 30.82 37.16 -6.36
CA GLN A 420 32.09 36.60 -5.89
C GLN A 420 33.28 37.13 -6.70
N ILE A 421 33.16 37.25 -8.03
CA ILE A 421 34.22 37.81 -8.88
C ILE A 421 34.53 39.26 -8.46
N ALA A 422 33.51 40.10 -8.29
CA ALA A 422 33.70 41.48 -7.86
C ALA A 422 34.34 41.56 -6.47
N LYS A 423 33.86 40.73 -5.53
CA LYS A 423 34.40 40.64 -4.18
C LYS A 423 35.86 40.21 -4.17
N TYR A 424 36.26 39.20 -4.94
CA TYR A 424 37.62 38.66 -4.87
C TYR A 424 38.63 39.41 -5.75
N SER A 425 38.16 40.12 -6.79
CA SER A 425 39.01 40.94 -7.65
C SER A 425 39.77 42.04 -6.88
N GLN A 426 39.20 42.55 -5.79
CA GLN A 426 39.84 43.58 -4.97
C GLN A 426 41.02 43.07 -4.13
N TYR A 427 41.19 41.76 -4.00
CA TYR A 427 42.25 41.11 -3.22
C TYR A 427 43.36 40.52 -4.10
N MET A 428 43.31 40.71 -5.42
CA MET A 428 44.40 40.33 -6.32
C MET A 428 45.68 41.11 -5.99
N PRO A 429 46.87 40.55 -6.31
CA PRO A 429 48.13 41.29 -6.25
C PRO A 429 48.06 42.58 -7.08
N SER A 430 48.69 43.65 -6.57
CA SER A 430 48.79 44.92 -7.30
C SER A 430 49.71 44.79 -8.51
N ILE A 431 49.50 45.61 -9.55
CA ILE A 431 50.39 45.65 -10.71
C ILE A 431 51.84 45.94 -10.30
N THR A 432 52.05 46.80 -9.29
CA THR A 432 53.38 47.08 -8.73
C THR A 432 54.03 45.84 -8.12
N ASP A 433 53.31 45.09 -7.30
CA ASP A 433 53.83 43.86 -6.67
C ASP A 433 54.12 42.76 -7.71
N LEU A 434 53.32 42.68 -8.79
CA LEU A 434 53.61 41.81 -9.92
C LEU A 434 54.91 42.21 -10.64
N PHE A 435 55.09 43.51 -10.91
CA PHE A 435 56.29 44.04 -11.55
C PHE A 435 57.55 43.81 -10.69
N ASP A 436 57.48 44.09 -9.38
CA ASP A 436 58.58 43.88 -8.45
C ASP A 436 59.03 42.41 -8.38
N ARG A 437 58.13 41.49 -8.73
CA ARG A 437 58.35 40.03 -8.76
C ARG A 437 58.70 39.49 -10.14
N GLY A 438 58.74 40.34 -11.17
CA GLY A 438 59.00 39.92 -12.55
C GLY A 438 57.90 39.03 -13.13
N ILE A 439 56.65 39.22 -12.71
CA ILE A 439 55.49 38.47 -13.19
C ILE A 439 54.66 39.38 -14.11
N ASP A 440 54.59 39.03 -15.40
CA ASP A 440 53.86 39.81 -16.39
C ASP A 440 52.35 39.55 -16.34
N GLU A 441 51.53 40.60 -16.46
CA GLU A 441 50.09 40.43 -16.66
C GLU A 441 49.80 39.65 -17.96
N GLY A 442 48.81 38.75 -17.92
CA GLY A 442 48.49 37.87 -19.04
C GLY A 442 49.40 36.64 -19.17
N SER A 443 50.50 36.56 -18.42
CA SER A 443 51.31 35.35 -18.34
C SER A 443 50.58 34.22 -17.61
N THR A 444 51.08 32.99 -17.79
CA THR A 444 50.59 31.83 -17.03
C THR A 444 51.30 31.74 -15.69
N TYR A 445 50.54 31.53 -14.62
CA TYR A 445 51.07 31.31 -13.28
C TYR A 445 50.45 30.05 -12.67
N THR A 446 51.25 29.23 -11.99
CA THR A 446 50.73 28.06 -11.26
C THR A 446 50.62 28.40 -9.78
N VAL A 447 49.39 28.43 -9.27
CA VAL A 447 49.15 28.59 -7.84
C VAL A 447 49.51 27.27 -7.16
N GLY A 448 50.52 27.30 -6.29
CA GLY A 448 51.01 26.14 -5.55
C GLY A 448 50.04 25.64 -4.46
N CYS A 449 50.58 25.15 -3.34
CA CYS A 449 49.78 24.62 -2.22
C CYS A 449 48.92 23.41 -2.65
N TRP A 450 47.83 23.11 -1.94
CA TRP A 450 46.91 22.03 -2.30
C TRP A 450 46.13 22.30 -3.60
N ILE A 451 46.07 23.58 -4.01
CA ILE A 451 45.36 24.04 -5.21
C ILE A 451 46.07 23.51 -6.46
N ASN A 452 47.35 23.81 -6.68
CA ASN A 452 48.12 23.32 -7.82
C ASN A 452 47.39 23.48 -9.18
N GLU A 453 46.86 24.67 -9.46
CA GLU A 453 46.18 24.99 -10.72
C GLU A 453 46.84 26.17 -11.43
N ALA A 454 46.87 26.12 -12.76
CA ALA A 454 47.32 27.22 -13.60
C ALA A 454 46.22 28.27 -13.78
N THR A 455 46.62 29.53 -13.85
CA THR A 455 45.76 30.69 -14.08
C THR A 455 46.45 31.70 -14.99
N THR A 456 45.67 32.59 -15.58
CA THR A 456 46.18 33.82 -16.19
C THR A 456 46.36 34.91 -15.14
N VAL A 457 47.54 35.52 -15.11
CA VAL A 457 47.87 36.61 -14.18
C VAL A 457 47.03 37.85 -14.50
N ARG A 458 46.42 38.44 -13.47
CA ARG A 458 45.63 39.68 -13.52
C ARG A 458 46.03 40.61 -12.38
N GLY A 459 46.46 41.83 -12.69
CA GLY A 459 46.76 42.83 -11.68
C GLY A 459 45.50 43.51 -11.15
N LYS A 460 45.48 43.81 -9.86
CA LYS A 460 44.48 44.72 -9.29
C LYS A 460 44.68 46.10 -9.90
N LYS A 461 43.69 46.55 -10.67
CA LYS A 461 43.63 47.94 -11.14
C LYS A 461 43.29 48.83 -9.95
N THR A 462 44.20 49.74 -9.60
CA THR A 462 43.88 50.89 -8.74
C THR A 462 43.08 51.88 -9.57
N ASN A 463 41.84 52.15 -9.14
CA ASN A 463 41.08 53.30 -9.64
C ASN A 463 41.75 54.60 -9.21
#